data_AF-A0A285Z2R3-F1
#
_entry.id   AF-A0A285Z2R3-F1
#
_cell.length_a   1.000
_cell.length_b   1.000
_cell.length_c   1.000
_cell.angle_alpha   90.00
_cell.angle_beta   90.00
_cell.angle_gamma   90.00
#
_symmetry.space_group_name_H-M   'P 1'
#
loop_
_entity.id
_entity.type
_entity.pdbx_description
1 polymer ?
#
loop_
_entity_poly.entity_id
_entity_poly.type
_entity_poly.pdbx_seq_one_letter_code
_entity_poly.pdbx_strand_id
1 'polypeptide(L)'
;MLTFSLQCLNTLLLLASALLCLRAGRIASSNPYHRAAWRLTGAGFVVHGLDLVVQNVFGGVAMAAGEHSAAMEAYLQWMPAMNHSRTFLLDGIMLGLLLLAVYRPEPDPRFWRAAAALLVAGFLAGAALGASEGRFTEAGHYSAVAVWDVAEMLLLMATLFALLLTSRADRALWGLLSTYGISLALGAFSFALLTQIGIANSWHPTAWSVQGQRIVFHLMMLGFAAWRVTAARRGKTVPAMLERSVRPVTTMG
;
A
#
# COMPACT_ATOMS: atom_id res chain seq x y z
N MET A 1 18.66 9.73 13.34
CA MET A 1 17.48 10.58 13.64
C MET A 1 16.70 10.98 12.39
N LEU A 2 17.31 11.60 11.36
CA LEU A 2 16.59 12.00 10.14
C LEU A 2 15.77 10.87 9.49
N THR A 3 16.38 9.71 9.20
CA THR A 3 15.70 8.56 8.58
C THR A 3 14.44 8.14 9.34
N PHE A 4 14.53 8.06 10.67
CA PHE A 4 13.41 7.69 11.54
C PHE A 4 12.28 8.72 11.46
N SER A 5 12.60 10.02 11.51
CA SER A 5 11.61 11.09 11.34
C SER A 5 10.89 11.01 10.00
N LEU A 6 11.62 10.72 8.91
CA LEU A 6 11.02 10.56 7.58
C LEU A 6 10.14 9.31 7.49
N GLN A 7 10.52 8.21 8.15
CA GLN A 7 9.72 6.99 8.24
C GLN A 7 8.39 7.22 9.00
N CYS A 8 8.44 7.96 10.11
CA CYS A 8 7.24 8.39 10.82
C CYS A 8 6.34 9.27 9.95
N LEU A 9 6.92 10.24 9.23
CA LEU A 9 6.16 11.09 8.30
C LEU A 9 5.52 10.28 7.18
N ASN A 10 6.24 9.33 6.57
CA ASN A 10 5.68 8.41 5.57
C ASN A 10 4.47 7.65 6.10
N THR A 11 4.55 7.15 7.33
CA THR A 11 3.46 6.42 8.00
C THR A 11 2.23 7.30 8.17
N LEU A 12 2.41 8.56 8.59
CA LEU A 12 1.32 9.52 8.72
C LEU A 12 0.68 9.88 7.37
N LEU A 13 1.49 10.07 6.32
CA LEU A 13 1.01 10.37 4.97
C LEU A 13 0.23 9.20 4.36
N LEU A 14 0.70 7.96 4.57
CA LEU A 14 -0.04 6.76 4.17
C LEU A 14 -1.38 6.66 4.90
N LEU A 15 -1.40 6.82 6.23
CA LEU A 15 -2.63 6.80 7.02
C LEU A 15 -3.61 7.90 6.57
N ALA A 16 -3.13 9.11 6.34
CA ALA A 16 -3.95 10.19 5.81
C ALA A 16 -4.55 9.84 4.43
N SER A 17 -3.74 9.24 3.55
CA SER A 17 -4.19 8.75 2.24
C SER A 17 -5.24 7.64 2.40
N ALA A 18 -5.05 6.70 3.31
CA ALA A 18 -5.96 5.60 3.60
C ALA A 18 -7.32 6.10 4.12
N LEU A 19 -7.31 7.05 5.05
CA LEU A 19 -8.53 7.68 5.58
C LEU A 19 -9.27 8.48 4.49
N LEU A 20 -8.53 9.17 3.61
CA LEU A 20 -9.13 9.81 2.44
C LEU A 20 -9.69 8.79 1.44
N CYS A 21 -9.07 7.63 1.27
CA CYS A 21 -9.62 6.54 0.44
C CYS A 21 -10.94 6.02 1.01
N LEU A 22 -11.00 5.77 2.33
CA LEU A 22 -12.24 5.38 3.01
C LEU A 22 -13.32 6.45 2.86
N ARG A 23 -12.95 7.73 3.02
CA ARG A 23 -13.86 8.85 2.82
C ARG A 23 -14.33 8.95 1.37
N ALA A 24 -13.42 8.77 0.41
CA ALA A 24 -13.75 8.72 -1.01
C ALA A 24 -14.77 7.61 -1.22
N GLY A 25 -14.54 6.38 -0.77
CA GLY A 25 -15.48 5.27 -0.93
C GLY A 25 -16.86 5.46 -0.28
N ARG A 26 -17.00 6.35 0.70
CA ARG A 26 -18.31 6.72 1.29
C ARG A 26 -19.07 7.78 0.47
N ILE A 27 -18.35 8.73 -0.11
CA ILE A 27 -18.94 9.90 -0.82
C ILE A 27 -18.91 9.70 -2.35
N ALA A 28 -18.09 8.77 -2.84
CA ALA A 28 -17.80 8.57 -4.26
C ALA A 28 -18.93 7.85 -4.99
N SER A 29 -19.43 8.49 -6.05
CA SER A 29 -20.18 7.91 -7.17
C SER A 29 -21.47 7.13 -6.86
N SER A 30 -22.43 7.24 -7.78
CA SER A 30 -23.55 6.30 -7.87
C SER A 30 -23.07 4.86 -8.09
N ASN A 31 -21.87 4.65 -8.65
CA ASN A 31 -21.33 3.34 -8.99
C ASN A 31 -20.87 2.54 -7.74
N PRO A 32 -21.52 1.41 -7.40
CA PRO A 32 -21.20 0.61 -6.23
C PRO A 32 -19.80 -0.04 -6.28
N TYR A 33 -19.27 -0.30 -7.47
CA TYR A 33 -17.95 -0.92 -7.63
C TYR A 33 -16.81 0.06 -7.32
N HIS A 34 -16.91 1.30 -7.79
CA HIS A 34 -15.93 2.34 -7.47
C HIS A 34 -15.88 2.57 -5.96
N ARG A 35 -17.04 2.61 -5.30
CA ARG A 35 -17.11 2.68 -3.82
C ARG A 35 -16.40 1.53 -3.15
N ALA A 36 -16.66 0.30 -3.60
CA ALA A 36 -16.04 -0.89 -3.03
C ALA A 36 -14.52 -0.88 -3.21
N ALA A 37 -14.02 -0.49 -4.40
CA ALA A 37 -12.59 -0.39 -4.67
C ALA A 37 -11.90 0.61 -3.72
N TRP A 38 -12.44 1.82 -3.58
CA TRP A 38 -11.91 2.84 -2.66
C TRP A 38 -11.95 2.39 -1.19
N ARG A 39 -13.05 1.74 -0.77
CA ARG A 39 -13.19 1.23 0.60
C ARG A 39 -12.21 0.11 0.89
N LEU A 40 -12.02 -0.82 -0.05
CA LEU A 40 -11.09 -1.93 0.09
C LEU A 40 -9.64 -1.44 0.17
N THR A 41 -9.21 -0.59 -0.76
CA THR A 41 -7.87 0.05 -0.72
C THR A 41 -7.68 0.83 0.57
N GLY A 42 -8.65 1.65 0.96
CA GLY A 42 -8.57 2.43 2.19
C GLY A 42 -8.50 1.57 3.45
N ALA A 43 -9.29 0.50 3.55
CA ALA A 43 -9.27 -0.40 4.70
C ALA A 43 -7.92 -1.10 4.83
N GLY A 44 -7.40 -1.65 3.72
CA GLY A 44 -6.12 -2.33 3.73
C GLY A 44 -4.95 -1.38 4.02
N PHE A 45 -4.94 -0.16 3.47
CA PHE A 45 -3.92 0.84 3.81
C PHE A 45 -4.01 1.35 5.24
N VAL A 46 -5.21 1.36 5.87
CA VAL A 46 -5.32 1.63 7.31
C VAL A 46 -4.61 0.53 8.10
N VAL A 47 -4.87 -0.74 7.80
CA VAL A 47 -4.20 -1.86 8.49
C VAL A 47 -2.69 -1.79 8.29
N HIS A 48 -2.23 -1.54 7.06
CA HIS A 48 -0.81 -1.37 6.75
C HIS A 48 -0.19 -0.19 7.52
N GLY A 49 -0.86 0.95 7.56
CA GLY A 49 -0.41 2.13 8.29
C GLY A 49 -0.36 1.92 9.80
N LEU A 50 -1.32 1.20 10.37
CA LEU A 50 -1.32 0.84 11.79
C LEU A 50 -0.17 -0.11 12.13
N ASP A 51 0.11 -1.10 11.28
CA ASP A 51 1.28 -1.97 11.44
C ASP A 51 2.59 -1.16 11.41
N LEU A 52 2.74 -0.22 10.47
CA LEU A 52 3.89 0.69 10.44
C LEU A 52 4.01 1.54 11.72
N VAL A 53 2.89 2.01 12.30
CA VAL A 53 2.93 2.72 13.59
C VAL A 53 3.49 1.80 14.68
N VAL A 54 2.98 0.56 14.78
CA VAL A 54 3.47 -0.41 15.76
C VAL A 54 4.96 -0.68 15.57
N GLN A 55 5.40 -0.93 14.33
CA GLN A 55 6.81 -1.16 14.04
C GLN A 55 7.68 0.07 14.35
N ASN A 56 7.24 1.27 14.01
CA ASN A 56 8.00 2.50 14.28
C ASN A 56 8.15 2.75 15.78
N VAL A 57 7.10 2.51 16.56
CA VAL A 57 7.15 2.62 18.02
C VAL A 57 8.10 1.57 18.59
N PHE A 58 7.98 0.31 18.17
CA PHE A 58 8.85 -0.77 18.65
C PHE A 58 10.31 -0.51 18.28
N GLY A 59 10.59 -0.17 17.01
CA GLY A 59 11.93 0.19 16.54
C GLY A 59 12.49 1.43 17.23
N GLY A 60 11.66 2.45 17.48
CA GLY A 60 12.04 3.65 18.22
C GLY A 60 12.47 3.33 19.66
N VAL A 61 11.68 2.52 20.37
CA VAL A 61 12.00 2.06 21.73
C VAL A 61 13.27 1.20 21.74
N ALA A 62 13.41 0.27 20.81
CA ALA A 62 14.60 -0.57 20.66
C ALA A 62 15.87 0.27 20.42
N MET A 63 15.81 1.25 19.50
CA MET A 63 16.92 2.16 19.23
C MET A 63 17.28 3.01 20.45
N ALA A 64 16.29 3.50 21.20
CA ALA A 64 16.52 4.27 22.42
C ALA A 64 17.14 3.44 23.55
N ALA A 65 16.81 2.15 23.63
CA ALA A 65 17.39 1.23 24.61
C ALA A 65 18.84 0.80 24.30
N GLY A 66 19.29 0.99 23.06
CA GLY A 66 20.66 0.70 22.61
C GLY A 66 20.82 -0.66 21.94
N GLU A 67 21.92 -0.82 21.21
CA GLU A 67 22.19 -1.96 20.31
C GLU A 67 22.24 -3.32 21.02
N HIS A 68 22.75 -3.36 22.25
CA HIS A 68 22.89 -4.59 23.03
C HIS A 68 21.74 -4.82 24.02
N SER A 69 20.63 -4.10 23.87
CA SER A 69 19.47 -4.24 24.75
C SER A 69 18.58 -5.42 24.36
N ALA A 70 17.88 -6.00 25.34
CA ALA A 70 16.85 -7.02 25.09
C ALA A 70 15.73 -6.50 24.17
N ALA A 71 15.45 -5.19 24.20
CA ALA A 71 14.47 -4.55 23.32
C ALA A 71 14.93 -4.58 21.85
N MET A 72 16.22 -4.34 21.59
CA MET A 72 16.79 -4.46 20.24
C MET A 72 16.77 -5.91 19.75
N GLU A 73 17.13 -6.86 20.60
CA GLU A 73 17.06 -8.29 20.23
C GLU A 73 15.64 -8.73 19.89
N ALA A 74 14.66 -8.33 20.70
CA ALA A 74 13.26 -8.62 20.43
C ALA A 74 12.79 -7.95 19.13
N TYR A 75 13.18 -6.69 18.88
CA TYR A 75 12.85 -6.00 17.65
C TYR A 75 13.41 -6.73 16.42
N LEU A 76 14.69 -7.11 16.44
CA LEU A 76 15.33 -7.85 15.34
C LEU A 76 14.71 -9.24 15.13
N GLN A 77 14.21 -9.88 16.19
CA GLN A 77 13.51 -11.16 16.08
C GLN A 77 12.14 -11.04 15.37
N TRP A 78 11.42 -9.95 15.61
CA TRP A 78 10.06 -9.77 15.08
C TRP A 78 9.99 -8.92 13.81
N MET A 79 11.06 -8.21 13.47
CA MET A 79 11.11 -7.32 12.30
C MET A 79 10.77 -8.04 10.99
N PRO A 80 11.26 -9.27 10.70
CA PRO A 80 10.87 -9.96 9.48
C PRO A 80 9.37 -10.26 9.42
N ALA A 81 8.77 -10.73 10.52
CA ALA A 81 7.33 -10.97 10.60
C ALA A 81 6.50 -9.71 10.32
N MET A 82 6.88 -8.56 10.88
CA MET A 82 6.21 -7.28 10.63
C MET A 82 6.39 -6.77 9.19
N ASN A 83 7.54 -7.03 8.56
CA ASN A 83 7.77 -6.62 7.18
C ASN A 83 6.96 -7.47 6.20
N HIS A 84 7.04 -8.79 6.32
CA HIS A 84 6.35 -9.71 5.42
C HIS A 84 4.83 -9.68 5.61
N SER A 85 4.32 -9.51 6.84
CA SER A 85 2.87 -9.36 7.09
C SER A 85 2.28 -8.18 6.32
N ARG A 86 3.02 -7.07 6.20
CA ARG A 86 2.58 -5.90 5.43
C ARG A 86 2.61 -6.12 3.93
N THR A 87 3.66 -6.71 3.39
CA THR A 87 3.75 -7.04 1.96
C THR A 87 2.58 -7.94 1.56
N PHE A 88 2.36 -9.04 2.30
CA PHE A 88 1.30 -9.98 1.97
C PHE A 88 -0.11 -9.45 2.30
N LEU A 89 -0.25 -8.52 3.24
CA LEU A 89 -1.51 -7.79 3.42
C LEU A 89 -1.88 -7.03 2.14
N LEU A 90 -0.91 -6.39 1.49
CA LEU A 90 -1.13 -5.68 0.24
C LEU A 90 -1.47 -6.64 -0.90
N ASP A 91 -0.83 -7.81 -0.96
CA ASP A 91 -1.25 -8.89 -1.87
C ASP A 91 -2.70 -9.30 -1.63
N GLY A 92 -3.12 -9.42 -0.36
CA GLY A 92 -4.52 -9.66 0.01
C GLY A 92 -5.47 -8.58 -0.50
N ILE A 93 -5.07 -7.30 -0.45
CA ILE A 93 -5.84 -6.18 -1.05
C ILE A 93 -5.95 -6.35 -2.56
N MET A 94 -4.83 -6.65 -3.24
CA MET A 94 -4.79 -6.81 -4.68
C MET A 94 -5.65 -7.98 -5.15
N LEU A 95 -5.59 -9.12 -4.45
CA LEU A 95 -6.49 -10.26 -4.68
C LEU A 95 -7.95 -9.88 -4.45
N GLY A 96 -8.26 -9.08 -3.43
CA GLY A 96 -9.61 -8.56 -3.21
C GLY A 96 -10.09 -7.61 -4.32
N LEU A 97 -9.19 -6.81 -4.90
CA LEU A 97 -9.48 -5.95 -6.05
C LEU A 97 -9.63 -6.75 -7.34
N LEU A 98 -8.86 -7.82 -7.53
CA LEU A 98 -9.03 -8.79 -8.62
C LEU A 98 -10.36 -9.52 -8.50
N LEU A 99 -10.73 -9.95 -7.28
CA LEU A 99 -12.05 -10.49 -6.99
C LEU A 99 -13.13 -9.48 -7.40
N LEU A 100 -13.00 -8.21 -7.03
CA LEU A 100 -13.94 -7.16 -7.42
C LEU A 100 -14.03 -6.98 -8.95
N ALA A 101 -12.91 -7.11 -9.66
CA ALA A 101 -12.87 -7.02 -11.12
C ALA A 101 -13.74 -8.11 -11.77
N VAL A 102 -13.69 -9.34 -11.27
CA VAL A 102 -14.46 -10.47 -11.80
C VAL A 102 -15.84 -10.65 -11.15
N TYR A 103 -16.11 -10.00 -10.02
CA TYR A 103 -17.38 -10.08 -9.32
C TYR A 103 -18.50 -9.46 -10.17
N ARG A 104 -19.48 -10.29 -10.51
CA ARG A 104 -20.62 -9.91 -11.37
C ARG A 104 -21.75 -9.21 -10.62
N PRO A 105 -22.16 -9.66 -9.42
CA PRO A 105 -23.15 -8.94 -8.63
C PRO A 105 -22.57 -7.62 -8.10
N GLU A 106 -23.45 -6.72 -7.69
CA GLU A 106 -23.00 -5.58 -6.88
C GLU A 106 -22.32 -6.08 -5.59
N PRO A 107 -21.27 -5.38 -5.10
CA PRO A 107 -20.56 -5.76 -3.89
C PRO A 107 -21.48 -5.92 -2.66
N ASP A 108 -21.77 -7.16 -2.32
CA ASP A 108 -22.68 -7.59 -1.27
C ASP A 108 -21.91 -8.07 -0.02
N PRO A 109 -22.58 -8.50 1.06
CA PRO A 109 -21.90 -9.02 2.25
C PRO A 109 -20.97 -10.22 1.98
N ARG A 110 -21.25 -11.03 0.95
CA ARG A 110 -20.41 -12.17 0.58
C ARG A 110 -19.08 -11.70 0.00
N PHE A 111 -19.10 -10.72 -0.92
CA PHE A 111 -17.89 -10.07 -1.41
C PHE A 111 -17.03 -9.54 -0.26
N TRP A 112 -17.63 -8.81 0.68
CA TRP A 112 -16.88 -8.20 1.80
C TRP A 112 -16.26 -9.24 2.73
N ARG A 113 -16.95 -10.36 2.99
CA ARG A 113 -16.37 -11.48 3.77
C ARG A 113 -15.19 -12.11 3.05
N ALA A 114 -15.31 -12.35 1.74
CA ALA A 114 -14.23 -12.90 0.93
C ALA A 114 -13.02 -11.95 0.88
N ALA A 115 -13.25 -10.66 0.64
CA ALA A 115 -12.19 -9.65 0.65
C ALA A 115 -11.50 -9.58 2.02
N ALA A 116 -12.26 -9.52 3.12
CA ALA A 116 -11.70 -9.52 4.47
C ALA A 116 -10.88 -10.79 4.75
N ALA A 117 -11.36 -11.96 4.31
CA ALA A 117 -10.64 -13.22 4.44
C ALA A 117 -9.30 -13.19 3.67
N LEU A 118 -9.26 -12.63 2.46
CA LEU A 118 -8.03 -12.47 1.68
C LEU A 118 -7.02 -11.54 2.37
N LEU A 119 -7.48 -10.43 2.93
CA LEU A 119 -6.62 -9.50 3.69
C LEU A 119 -6.03 -10.18 4.93
N VAL A 120 -6.86 -10.87 5.71
CA VAL A 120 -6.43 -11.57 6.93
C VAL A 120 -5.50 -12.72 6.57
N ALA A 121 -5.82 -13.51 5.56
CA ALA A 121 -4.99 -14.61 5.10
C ALA A 121 -3.62 -14.12 4.61
N GLY A 122 -3.58 -13.05 3.82
CA GLY A 122 -2.33 -12.41 3.41
C GLY A 122 -1.50 -11.96 4.61
N PHE A 123 -2.08 -11.17 5.51
CA PHE A 123 -1.39 -10.68 6.71
C PHE A 123 -0.80 -11.84 7.55
N LEU A 124 -1.59 -12.89 7.80
CA LEU A 124 -1.15 -14.06 8.58
C LEU A 124 -0.09 -14.88 7.84
N ALA A 125 -0.21 -15.05 6.52
CA ALA A 125 0.77 -15.77 5.71
C ALA A 125 2.12 -15.04 5.72
N GLY A 126 2.12 -13.71 5.55
CA GLY A 126 3.33 -12.90 5.65
C GLY A 126 3.94 -12.94 7.04
N ALA A 127 3.13 -12.84 8.10
CA ALA A 127 3.62 -12.95 9.48
C ALA A 127 4.26 -14.33 9.75
N ALA A 128 3.64 -15.41 9.27
CA ALA A 128 4.17 -16.76 9.40
C ALA A 128 5.48 -16.95 8.62
N LEU A 129 5.54 -16.42 7.39
CA LEU A 129 6.75 -16.43 6.58
C LEU A 129 7.89 -15.70 7.29
N GLY A 130 7.65 -14.49 7.78
CA GLY A 130 8.68 -13.74 8.49
C GLY A 130 9.07 -14.35 9.83
N ALA A 131 8.14 -14.98 10.55
CA ALA A 131 8.48 -15.76 11.74
C ALA A 131 9.39 -16.96 11.39
N SER A 132 9.19 -17.59 10.24
CA SER A 132 10.01 -18.71 9.76
C SER A 132 11.41 -18.28 9.28
N GLU A 133 11.56 -17.02 8.84
CA GLU A 133 12.87 -16.44 8.52
C GLU A 133 13.75 -16.30 9.77
N GLY A 134 13.12 -16.13 10.94
CA GLY A 134 13.81 -16.00 12.22
C GLY A 134 14.36 -14.59 12.46
N ARG A 135 15.53 -14.51 13.08
CA ARG A 135 16.15 -13.22 13.42
C ARG A 135 16.56 -12.47 12.15
N PHE A 136 16.26 -11.17 12.11
CA PHE A 136 16.69 -10.29 11.02
C PHE A 136 18.21 -10.38 10.81
N THR A 137 18.59 -10.70 9.57
CA THR A 137 19.93 -10.53 9.05
C THR A 137 19.84 -9.72 7.76
N GLU A 138 20.72 -8.75 7.57
CA GLU A 138 20.61 -7.79 6.47
C GLU A 138 20.55 -8.49 5.11
N ALA A 139 21.48 -9.41 4.86
CA ALA A 139 21.57 -10.15 3.60
C ALA A 139 20.35 -11.06 3.38
N GLY A 140 19.96 -11.87 4.37
CA GLY A 140 18.83 -12.80 4.22
C GLY A 140 17.51 -12.07 4.04
N HIS A 141 17.26 -11.06 4.87
CA HIS A 141 15.99 -10.36 4.88
C HIS A 141 15.78 -9.49 3.64
N TYR A 142 16.79 -8.70 3.23
CA TYR A 142 16.63 -7.83 2.06
C TYR A 142 16.53 -8.61 0.76
N SER A 143 17.20 -9.75 0.64
CA SER A 143 16.98 -10.65 -0.50
C SER A 143 15.55 -11.21 -0.51
N ALA A 144 15.02 -11.64 0.64
CA ALA A 144 13.64 -12.12 0.73
C ALA A 144 12.63 -11.01 0.36
N VAL A 145 12.77 -9.81 0.93
CA VAL A 145 11.92 -8.66 0.62
C VAL A 145 11.98 -8.31 -0.87
N ALA A 146 13.16 -8.28 -1.48
CA ALA A 146 13.27 -7.96 -2.91
C ALA A 146 12.52 -8.95 -3.81
N VAL A 147 12.53 -10.25 -3.48
CA VAL A 147 11.76 -11.27 -4.23
C VAL A 147 10.25 -11.01 -4.09
N TRP A 148 9.78 -10.73 -2.89
CA TRP A 148 8.36 -10.49 -2.64
C TRP A 148 7.88 -9.15 -3.19
N ASP A 149 8.70 -8.09 -3.16
CA ASP A 149 8.35 -6.80 -3.79
C ASP A 149 8.14 -6.96 -5.31
N VAL A 150 8.91 -7.84 -5.97
CA VAL A 150 8.69 -8.16 -7.40
C VAL A 150 7.38 -8.91 -7.60
N ALA A 151 7.08 -9.90 -6.74
CA ALA A 151 5.82 -10.63 -6.80
C ALA A 151 4.60 -9.71 -6.58
N GLU A 152 4.69 -8.85 -5.57
CA GLU A 152 3.70 -7.82 -5.26
C GLU A 152 3.52 -6.85 -6.44
N MET A 153 4.60 -6.40 -7.08
CA MET A 153 4.53 -5.54 -8.26
C MET A 153 3.82 -6.22 -9.42
N LEU A 154 4.11 -7.50 -9.71
CA LEU A 154 3.43 -8.25 -10.77
C LEU A 154 1.93 -8.41 -10.47
N LEU A 155 1.58 -8.70 -9.22
CA LEU A 155 0.19 -8.80 -8.78
C LEU A 155 -0.54 -7.45 -8.88
N LEU A 156 0.13 -6.35 -8.54
CA LEU A 156 -0.40 -4.99 -8.68
C LEU A 156 -0.64 -4.65 -10.14
N MET A 157 0.29 -4.96 -11.04
CA MET A 157 0.11 -4.74 -12.48
C MET A 157 -1.07 -5.53 -13.03
N ALA A 158 -1.18 -6.81 -12.66
CA ALA A 158 -2.32 -7.65 -13.03
C ALA A 158 -3.65 -7.06 -12.51
N THR A 159 -3.65 -6.56 -11.27
CA THR A 159 -4.81 -5.90 -10.66
C THR A 159 -5.19 -4.61 -11.39
N LEU A 160 -4.23 -3.74 -11.66
CA LEU A 160 -4.44 -2.48 -12.39
C LEU A 160 -4.98 -2.74 -13.81
N PHE A 161 -4.47 -3.77 -14.48
CA PHE A 161 -4.94 -4.18 -15.79
C PHE A 161 -6.38 -4.75 -15.75
N ALA A 162 -6.67 -5.63 -14.79
CA ALA A 162 -8.03 -6.16 -14.61
C ALA A 162 -9.04 -5.05 -14.29
N LEU A 163 -8.70 -4.12 -13.39
CA LEU A 163 -9.55 -2.97 -13.06
C LEU A 163 -9.75 -2.02 -14.24
N LEU A 164 -8.72 -1.86 -15.08
CA LEU A 164 -8.80 -1.10 -16.33
C LEU A 164 -9.81 -1.72 -17.30
N LEU A 165 -9.71 -3.04 -17.55
CA LEU A 165 -10.58 -3.76 -18.49
C LEU A 165 -12.05 -3.83 -18.02
N THR A 166 -12.27 -3.85 -16.71
CA THR A 166 -13.59 -4.06 -16.11
C THR A 166 -14.24 -2.75 -15.64
N SER A 167 -13.55 -1.62 -15.77
CA SER A 167 -14.00 -0.29 -15.33
C SER A 167 -14.47 -0.24 -13.86
N ARG A 168 -13.97 -1.14 -13.00
CA ARG A 168 -14.36 -1.25 -11.59
C ARG A 168 -13.68 -0.25 -10.67
N ALA A 169 -12.69 0.49 -11.18
CA ALA A 169 -12.03 1.59 -10.48
C ALA A 169 -12.08 2.87 -11.31
N ASP A 170 -12.24 4.02 -10.64
CA ASP A 170 -12.14 5.32 -11.29
C ASP A 170 -10.68 5.72 -11.56
N ARG A 171 -10.49 6.72 -12.43
CA ARG A 171 -9.15 7.20 -12.84
C ARG A 171 -8.29 7.67 -11.68
N ALA A 172 -8.88 8.22 -10.62
CA ALA A 172 -8.10 8.67 -9.47
C ALA A 172 -7.57 7.50 -8.65
N LEU A 173 -8.40 6.47 -8.41
CA LEU A 173 -7.93 5.29 -7.70
C LEU A 173 -6.86 4.56 -8.50
N TRP A 174 -7.04 4.45 -9.82
CA TRP A 174 -6.05 3.85 -10.70
C TRP A 174 -4.72 4.63 -10.66
N GLY A 175 -4.76 5.97 -10.72
CA GLY A 175 -3.57 6.81 -10.58
C GLY A 175 -2.90 6.70 -9.22
N LEU A 176 -3.68 6.60 -8.14
CA LEU A 176 -3.17 6.38 -6.78
C LEU A 176 -2.45 5.03 -6.66
N LEU A 177 -3.06 3.94 -7.13
CA LEU A 177 -2.46 2.60 -7.10
C LEU A 177 -1.25 2.48 -8.03
N SER A 178 -1.24 3.19 -9.16
CA SER A 178 -0.07 3.26 -10.05
C SER A 178 1.08 4.02 -9.40
N THR A 179 0.78 5.11 -8.70
CA THR A 179 1.77 5.87 -7.91
C THR A 179 2.39 4.98 -6.83
N TYR A 180 1.56 4.18 -6.16
CA TYR A 180 2.03 3.17 -5.20
C TYR A 180 2.94 2.13 -5.88
N GLY A 181 2.55 1.62 -7.05
CA GLY A 181 3.38 0.67 -7.81
C GLY A 181 4.73 1.20 -8.24
N ILE A 182 4.82 2.47 -8.65
CA ILE A 182 6.10 3.13 -8.96
C ILE A 182 6.96 3.24 -7.70
N SER A 183 6.37 3.60 -6.56
CA SER A 183 7.06 3.65 -5.27
C SER A 183 7.64 2.28 -4.88
N LEU A 184 6.85 1.20 -5.08
CA LEU A 184 7.27 -0.17 -4.83
C LEU A 184 8.43 -0.59 -5.75
N ALA A 185 8.31 -0.32 -7.06
CA ALA A 185 9.35 -0.65 -8.04
C ALA A 185 10.70 0.03 -7.72
N LEU A 186 10.68 1.31 -7.31
CA LEU A 186 11.89 2.02 -6.89
C LEU A 186 12.45 1.47 -5.57
N GLY A 187 11.58 1.05 -4.65
CA GLY A 187 11.96 0.34 -3.43
C GLY A 187 12.68 -0.97 -3.74
N ALA A 188 12.07 -1.83 -4.55
CA ALA A 188 12.63 -3.10 -4.99
C ALA A 188 13.99 -2.92 -5.68
N PHE A 189 14.09 -1.93 -6.57
CA PHE A 189 15.36 -1.58 -7.22
C PHE A 189 16.43 -1.17 -6.21
N SER A 190 16.07 -0.35 -5.22
CA SER A 190 17.00 0.07 -4.16
C SER A 190 17.47 -1.10 -3.30
N PHE A 191 16.57 -2.02 -2.93
CA PHE A 191 16.94 -3.23 -2.19
C PHE A 191 17.80 -4.19 -3.00
N ALA A 192 17.49 -4.39 -4.28
CA ALA A 192 18.31 -5.18 -5.19
C ALA A 192 19.74 -4.60 -5.30
N LEU A 193 19.85 -3.26 -5.42
CA LEU A 193 21.14 -2.58 -5.44
C LEU A 193 21.94 -2.81 -4.15
N LEU A 194 21.29 -2.71 -2.98
CA LEU A 194 21.92 -2.99 -1.68
C LEU A 194 22.45 -4.43 -1.60
N THR A 195 21.69 -5.40 -2.11
CA THR A 195 22.11 -6.81 -2.10
C THR A 195 23.27 -7.12 -3.06
N GLN A 196 23.38 -6.42 -4.20
CA GLN A 196 24.37 -6.72 -5.23
C GLN A 196 25.72 -6.01 -5.04
N ILE A 197 25.74 -4.79 -4.52
CA ILE A 197 27.01 -4.02 -4.44
C ILE A 197 27.87 -4.45 -3.25
N GLY A 198 27.35 -5.29 -2.33
CA GLY A 198 28.16 -5.91 -1.27
C GLY A 198 28.89 -4.91 -0.37
N ILE A 199 28.41 -3.65 -0.31
CA ILE A 199 29.02 -2.63 0.54
C ILE A 199 28.58 -2.89 1.96
N ALA A 200 29.25 -3.85 2.59
CA ALA A 200 29.31 -3.93 4.03
C ALA A 200 29.68 -2.53 4.54
N ASN A 201 28.74 -1.88 5.22
CA ASN A 201 28.87 -0.62 5.97
C ASN A 201 28.39 0.69 5.30
N SER A 202 27.81 0.71 4.10
CA SER A 202 27.08 1.92 3.65
C SER A 202 25.88 1.66 2.75
N TRP A 203 24.69 1.99 3.26
CA TRP A 203 23.45 2.05 2.49
C TRP A 203 23.59 3.04 1.32
N HIS A 204 23.64 2.53 0.10
CA HIS A 204 23.58 3.31 -1.13
C HIS A 204 22.45 2.79 -2.04
N PRO A 205 21.42 3.61 -2.36
CA PRO A 205 21.20 4.97 -1.86
C PRO A 205 20.95 5.01 -0.35
N THR A 206 21.28 6.14 0.28
CA THR A 206 21.12 6.30 1.74
C THR A 206 19.68 6.05 2.19
N ALA A 207 19.50 5.53 3.41
CA ALA A 207 18.16 5.23 3.92
C ALA A 207 17.22 6.45 3.91
N TRP A 208 17.74 7.65 4.23
CA TRP A 208 16.95 8.88 4.20
C TRP A 208 16.48 9.24 2.78
N SER A 209 17.28 8.97 1.74
CA SER A 209 16.88 9.26 0.36
C SER A 209 15.76 8.35 -0.13
N VAL A 210 15.77 7.07 0.28
CA VAL A 210 14.67 6.13 0.00
C VAL A 210 13.39 6.60 0.70
N GLN A 211 13.49 7.04 1.96
CA GLN A 211 12.32 7.59 2.68
C GLN A 211 11.81 8.89 2.05
N GLY A 212 12.72 9.77 1.58
CA GLY A 212 12.36 11.00 0.87
C GLY A 212 11.60 10.74 -0.42
N GLN A 213 12.03 9.77 -1.22
CA GLN A 213 11.28 9.34 -2.41
C GLN A 213 9.89 8.83 -2.06
N ARG A 214 9.77 7.97 -1.04
CA ARG A 214 8.47 7.49 -0.54
C ARG A 214 7.55 8.63 -0.10
N ILE A 215 8.08 9.70 0.50
CA ILE A 215 7.27 10.87 0.89
C ILE A 215 6.63 11.50 -0.33
N VAL A 216 7.39 11.68 -1.42
CA VAL A 216 6.87 12.26 -2.67
C VAL A 216 5.71 11.42 -3.21
N PHE A 217 5.87 10.10 -3.28
CA PHE A 217 4.80 9.21 -3.75
C PHE A 217 3.58 9.20 -2.83
N HIS A 218 3.75 9.19 -1.51
CA HIS A 218 2.63 9.28 -0.58
C HIS A 218 1.90 10.63 -0.66
N LEU A 219 2.61 11.74 -0.91
CA LEU A 219 1.98 13.04 -1.17
C LEU A 219 1.16 13.01 -2.47
N MET A 220 1.65 12.35 -3.53
CA MET A 220 0.89 12.16 -4.77
C MET A 220 -0.36 11.30 -4.54
N MET A 221 -0.25 10.19 -3.81
CA MET A 221 -1.38 9.33 -3.41
C MET A 221 -2.42 10.12 -2.61
N LEU A 222 -1.97 10.91 -1.63
CA LEU A 222 -2.82 11.81 -0.84
C LEU A 222 -3.54 12.82 -1.76
N GLY A 223 -2.81 13.39 -2.72
CA GLY A 223 -3.35 14.30 -3.74
C GLY A 223 -4.47 13.69 -4.57
N PHE A 224 -4.29 12.46 -5.08
CA PHE A 224 -5.34 11.74 -5.81
C PHE A 224 -6.59 11.48 -4.94
N ALA A 225 -6.41 11.03 -3.70
CA ALA A 225 -7.51 10.77 -2.78
C ALA A 225 -8.24 12.08 -2.38
N ALA A 226 -7.50 13.15 -2.09
CA ALA A 226 -8.05 14.46 -1.74
C ALA A 226 -8.80 15.10 -2.91
N TRP A 227 -8.23 15.04 -4.12
CA TRP A 227 -8.89 15.48 -5.34
C TRP A 227 -10.19 14.72 -5.56
N ARG A 228 -10.18 13.38 -5.39
CA ARG A 228 -11.37 12.56 -5.56
C ARG A 228 -12.49 12.94 -4.59
N VAL A 229 -12.16 13.15 -3.32
CA VAL A 229 -13.12 13.61 -2.30
C VAL A 229 -13.67 14.98 -2.66
N THR A 230 -12.81 15.89 -3.13
CA THR A 230 -13.21 17.24 -3.54
C THR A 230 -14.14 17.22 -4.76
N ALA A 231 -13.84 16.38 -5.76
CA ALA A 231 -14.70 16.19 -6.92
C ALA A 231 -16.08 15.65 -6.52
N ALA A 232 -16.14 14.63 -5.65
CA ALA A 232 -17.40 14.09 -5.14
C ALA A 232 -18.24 15.14 -4.42
N ARG A 233 -17.64 15.96 -3.55
CA ARG A 233 -18.36 17.04 -2.84
C ARG A 233 -18.95 18.09 -3.79
N ARG A 234 -18.33 18.28 -4.96
CA ARG A 234 -18.82 19.18 -6.01
C ARG A 234 -19.81 18.50 -6.97
N GLY A 235 -20.30 17.31 -6.64
CA GLY A 235 -21.21 16.53 -7.50
C GLY A 235 -20.57 16.03 -8.79
N LYS A 236 -19.24 16.10 -8.92
CA LYS A 236 -18.54 15.64 -10.14
C LYS A 236 -18.32 14.14 -10.07
N THR A 237 -18.79 13.44 -11.10
CA THR A 237 -18.44 12.04 -11.34
C THR A 237 -17.03 11.96 -11.91
N VAL A 238 -16.24 11.01 -11.40
CA VAL A 238 -14.93 10.68 -11.96
C VAL A 238 -15.12 9.35 -12.69
N PRO A 239 -14.97 9.31 -14.02
CA PRO A 239 -15.18 8.08 -14.78
C PRO A 239 -14.07 7.06 -14.52
N ALA A 240 -14.27 5.82 -14.95
CA ALA A 240 -13.20 4.85 -15.11
C ALA A 240 -12.22 5.27 -16.23
N MET A 241 -11.05 4.61 -16.27
CA MET A 241 -10.01 4.90 -17.28
C MET A 241 -10.55 4.81 -18.72
N LEU A 242 -11.30 3.76 -19.06
CA LEU A 242 -11.83 3.55 -20.41
C LEU A 242 -13.22 4.19 -20.65
N GLU A 243 -13.87 4.70 -19.61
CA GLU A 243 -15.17 5.38 -19.74
C GLU A 243 -15.01 6.78 -20.37
N ARG A 244 -15.82 7.07 -21.39
CA ARG A 244 -15.84 8.42 -21.99
C ARG A 244 -16.46 9.41 -21.01
N SER A 245 -15.82 10.56 -20.84
CA SER A 245 -16.41 11.68 -20.10
C SER A 245 -17.61 12.21 -20.91
N VAL A 246 -18.82 11.86 -20.50
CA VAL A 246 -20.04 12.44 -21.09
C VAL A 246 -20.05 13.92 -20.73
N ARG A 247 -19.83 14.81 -21.71
CA ARG A 247 -20.08 16.24 -21.50
C ARG A 247 -21.58 16.39 -21.24
N PRO A 248 -22.01 17.10 -20.19
CA PRO A 248 -23.42 17.41 -20.05
C PRO A 248 -23.85 18.12 -21.32
N VAL A 249 -24.87 17.57 -21.98
CA VAL A 249 -25.53 18.25 -23.09
C VAL A 249 -26.15 19.49 -22.46
N THR A 250 -25.49 20.63 -22.61
CA THR A 250 -26.12 21.93 -22.37
C THR A 250 -27.22 22.02 -23.41
N THR A 251 -28.44 21.69 -23.01
CA THR A 251 -29.63 22.10 -23.74
C THR A 251 -29.60 23.62 -23.73
N MET A 252 -29.15 24.22 -24.84
CA MET A 252 -29.34 25.63 -25.09
C MET A 252 -30.85 25.81 -25.23
N GLY A 253 -31.47 26.44 -24.21
CA GLY A 253 -32.79 27.04 -24.33
C GLY A 253 -32.69 28.38 -25.03
#